data_AF-A0A8S3ZS19-F1
#
_entry.id   AF-A0A8S3ZS19-F1
#
_cell.length_a   1.000
_cell.length_b   1.000
_cell.length_c   1.000
_cell.angle_alpha   90.00
_cell.angle_beta   90.00
_cell.angle_gamma   90.00
#
_symmetry.space_group_name_H-M   'P 1'
#
loop_
_entity.id
_entity.type
_entity.pdbx_description
1 polymer ?
#
loop_
_entity_poly.entity_id
_entity_poly.type
_entity_poly.pdbx_seq_one_letter_code
_entity_poly.pdbx_strand_id
1 'polypeptide(L)'
;HVVNDAYSRLLYIAGPTPPTQVFCTYLNISICNNTETLSGFEVTLYNPIGRVVESIARLPVSGSSYVVYAEDGATVVPSDVHPISQDTFRIPTPEARTATNELVFSATLPPVGFVTYF
;
A
#
# COMPACT_ATOMS: atom_id res chain seq x y z
N HIS A 1 11.79 -13.13 8.76
CA HIS A 1 11.78 -11.72 8.32
C HIS A 1 12.01 -10.82 9.52
N VAL A 2 13.14 -10.10 9.56
CA VAL A 2 13.59 -9.31 10.73
C VAL A 2 12.56 -8.26 11.17
N VAL A 3 11.86 -7.63 10.22
CA VAL A 3 10.85 -6.60 10.51
C VAL A 3 9.68 -7.17 11.30
N ASN A 4 9.05 -8.26 10.82
CA ASN A 4 7.93 -8.87 11.53
C ASN A 4 8.29 -9.38 12.94
N ASP A 5 9.53 -9.86 13.15
CA ASP A 5 10.03 -10.22 14.48
C ASP A 5 10.24 -9.00 15.39
N ALA A 6 10.67 -7.86 14.83
CA ALA A 6 10.73 -6.61 15.60
C ALA A 6 9.32 -6.12 15.97
N TYR A 7 8.37 -6.12 15.03
CA TYR A 7 6.99 -5.69 15.27
C TYR A 7 6.31 -6.58 16.31
N SER A 8 6.49 -7.90 16.24
CA SER A 8 5.92 -8.83 17.21
C SER A 8 6.46 -8.63 18.63
N ARG A 9 7.69 -8.13 18.79
CA ARG A 9 8.26 -7.83 20.11
C ARG A 9 7.91 -6.44 20.62
N LEU A 10 7.86 -5.45 19.73
CA LEU A 10 7.67 -4.05 20.12
C LEU A 10 6.20 -3.66 20.26
N LEU A 11 5.30 -4.23 19.47
CA LEU A 11 3.87 -3.89 19.48
C LEU A 11 3.07 -4.80 20.43
N TYR A 12 3.64 -5.92 20.87
CA TYR A 12 2.99 -6.88 21.78
C TYR A 12 3.25 -6.51 23.25
N ILE A 13 2.84 -5.32 23.68
CA ILE A 13 3.00 -4.90 25.09
C ILE A 13 1.80 -5.30 25.95
N ALA A 14 0.57 -5.38 25.37
CA ALA A 14 -0.63 -5.94 26.02
C ALA A 14 -1.83 -6.07 25.05
N GLY A 15 -1.61 -6.49 23.80
CA GLY A 15 -2.64 -6.44 22.75
C GLY A 15 -2.72 -7.71 21.88
N PRO A 16 -3.66 -7.76 20.92
CA PRO A 16 -3.70 -8.82 19.92
C PRO A 16 -2.37 -8.88 19.16
N THR A 17 -2.03 -10.07 18.64
CA THR A 17 -0.85 -10.26 17.79
C THR A 17 -0.90 -9.26 16.63
N PRO A 18 0.15 -8.44 16.42
CA PRO A 18 0.14 -7.44 15.36
C PRO A 18 -0.02 -8.11 13.99
N PRO A 19 -0.74 -7.48 13.05
CA PRO A 19 -0.89 -8.04 11.70
C PRO A 19 0.47 -8.18 11.03
N THR A 20 0.62 -9.26 10.25
CA THR A 20 1.86 -9.50 9.51
C THR A 20 2.05 -8.41 8.48
N GLN A 21 3.19 -7.72 8.57
CA GLN A 21 3.56 -6.67 7.62
C GLN A 21 4.12 -7.32 6.36
N VAL A 22 3.58 -6.92 5.20
CA VAL A 22 4.00 -7.36 3.87
C VAL A 22 4.44 -6.14 3.08
N PHE A 23 5.57 -6.27 2.38
CA PHE A 23 6.14 -5.19 1.60
C PHE A 23 6.00 -5.49 0.10
N CYS A 24 5.47 -4.52 -0.64
CA CYS A 24 5.40 -4.57 -2.10
C CYS A 24 6.72 -4.05 -2.71
N THR A 25 7.71 -4.92 -2.97
CA THR A 25 9.02 -4.49 -3.48
C THR A 25 9.08 -4.33 -5.01
N TYR A 26 8.02 -4.70 -5.73
CA TYR A 26 7.94 -4.67 -7.20
C TYR A 26 6.92 -3.64 -7.74
N LEU A 27 6.63 -2.59 -6.97
CA LEU A 27 5.72 -1.52 -7.41
C LEU A 27 6.22 -0.78 -8.66
N ASN A 28 7.53 -0.76 -8.92
CA ASN A 28 8.12 -0.18 -10.13
C ASN A 28 7.69 -0.90 -11.43
N ILE A 29 7.27 -2.17 -11.31
CA ILE A 29 6.74 -2.99 -12.40
C ILE A 29 5.32 -3.45 -12.07
N SER A 30 4.54 -2.63 -11.36
CA SER A 30 3.12 -2.85 -11.06
C SER A 30 2.81 -4.26 -10.56
N ILE A 31 3.62 -4.81 -9.65
CA ILE A 31 3.36 -6.09 -8.96
C ILE A 31 3.33 -5.88 -7.45
N CYS A 32 2.26 -6.35 -6.83
CA CYS A 32 2.16 -6.67 -5.43
C CYS A 32 1.03 -7.68 -5.16
N ASN A 33 1.42 -8.90 -4.77
CA ASN A 33 0.49 -10.01 -4.56
C ASN A 33 -0.72 -9.67 -3.66
N ASN A 34 -0.53 -8.92 -2.58
CA ASN A 34 -1.62 -8.62 -1.64
C ASN A 34 -2.67 -7.69 -2.24
N THR A 35 -2.26 -6.60 -2.90
CA THR A 35 -3.19 -5.64 -3.52
C THR A 35 -3.82 -6.19 -4.80
N GLU A 36 -3.18 -7.19 -5.41
CA GLU A 36 -3.66 -7.93 -6.57
C GLU A 36 -4.75 -8.96 -6.24
N THR A 37 -4.69 -9.57 -5.06
CA THR A 37 -5.53 -10.73 -4.70
C THR A 37 -6.63 -10.41 -3.70
N LEU A 38 -6.41 -9.46 -2.80
CA LEU A 38 -7.38 -9.10 -1.77
C LEU A 38 -8.37 -8.07 -2.30
N SER A 39 -9.65 -8.23 -1.95
CA SER A 39 -10.71 -7.26 -2.28
C SER A 39 -10.70 -6.04 -1.37
N GLY A 40 -10.08 -6.14 -0.19
CA GLY A 40 -9.85 -5.04 0.75
C GLY A 40 -8.56 -5.30 1.53
N PHE A 41 -7.80 -4.25 1.79
CA PHE A 41 -6.47 -4.35 2.37
C PHE A 41 -6.07 -3.03 3.03
N GLU A 42 -5.21 -3.11 4.04
CA GLU A 42 -4.67 -1.93 4.73
C GLU A 42 -3.34 -1.51 4.10
N VAL A 43 -3.15 -0.21 3.91
CA VAL A 43 -1.93 0.36 3.35
C VAL A 43 -1.32 1.33 4.34
N THR A 44 -0.17 0.95 4.91
CA THR A 44 0.61 1.85 5.78
C THR A 44 1.73 2.51 4.98
N LEU A 45 1.75 3.83 4.95
CA LEU A 45 2.78 4.62 4.27
C LEU A 45 3.67 5.29 5.32
N TYR A 46 4.98 5.06 5.22
CA TYR A 46 5.96 5.60 6.17
C TYR A 46 6.80 6.70 5.53
N ASN A 47 6.94 7.81 6.23
CA ASN A 47 7.81 8.92 5.89
C ASN A 47 9.06 8.92 6.79
N PRO A 48 10.24 8.59 6.25
CA PRO A 48 11.48 8.57 7.03
C PRO A 48 12.08 9.95 7.31
N ILE A 49 11.61 11.02 6.67
CA ILE A 49 12.24 12.34 6.79
C ILE A 49 11.57 13.24 7.83
N GLY A 50 12.35 14.16 8.41
CA GLY A 50 11.93 15.07 9.49
C GLY A 50 11.01 16.23 9.09
N ARG A 51 10.25 16.09 8.00
CA ARG A 51 9.25 17.09 7.56
C ARG A 51 8.04 16.39 6.96
N VAL A 52 6.93 17.11 6.85
CA VAL A 52 5.72 16.63 6.16
C VAL A 52 6.05 16.35 4.68
N VAL A 53 5.52 15.26 4.15
CA VAL A 53 5.66 14.89 2.74
C VAL A 53 4.27 14.66 2.14
N GLU A 54 3.98 15.39 1.07
CA GLU A 54 2.86 15.08 0.19
C GLU A 54 3.35 14.10 -0.87
N SER A 55 2.65 12.97 -1.01
CA SER A 55 3.02 11.89 -1.92
C SER A 55 1.79 11.31 -2.59
N ILE A 56 2.02 10.62 -3.72
CA ILE A 56 0.98 9.88 -4.42
C ILE A 56 1.25 8.39 -4.21
N ALA A 57 0.33 7.71 -3.55
CA ALA A 57 0.33 6.26 -3.47
C ALA A 57 -0.16 5.68 -4.80
N ARG A 58 0.51 4.65 -5.31
CA ARG A 58 0.19 3.95 -6.55
C ARG A 58 0.33 2.45 -6.33
N LEU A 59 -0.79 1.72 -6.35
CA LEU A 59 -0.85 0.31 -5.99
C LEU A 59 -1.44 -0.51 -7.15
N PRO A 60 -0.80 -1.62 -7.56
CA PRO A 60 -1.33 -2.50 -8.60
C PRO A 60 -2.52 -3.29 -8.05
N VAL A 61 -3.64 -3.26 -8.76
CA VAL A 61 -4.90 -3.87 -8.32
C VAL A 61 -5.59 -4.60 -9.48
N SER A 62 -6.37 -5.63 -9.14
CA SER A 62 -7.17 -6.39 -10.09
C SER A 62 -8.57 -5.82 -10.27
N GLY A 63 -9.08 -5.08 -9.27
CA GLY A 63 -10.39 -4.42 -9.33
C GLY A 63 -10.39 -3.17 -10.21
N SER A 64 -11.58 -2.76 -10.65
CA SER A 64 -11.79 -1.54 -11.45
C SER A 64 -12.28 -0.34 -10.64
N SER A 65 -12.60 -0.53 -9.35
CA SER A 65 -13.09 0.51 -8.46
C SER A 65 -12.72 0.20 -7.02
N TYR A 66 -12.31 1.22 -6.28
CA TYR A 66 -11.96 1.17 -4.87
C TYR A 66 -12.47 2.44 -4.18
N VAL A 67 -12.80 2.33 -2.90
CA VAL A 67 -13.04 3.46 -2.01
C VAL A 67 -11.90 3.45 -1.01
N VAL A 68 -11.15 4.56 -0.92
CA VAL A 68 -10.03 4.68 0.01
C VAL A 68 -10.49 5.47 1.23
N TYR A 69 -10.38 4.87 2.41
CA TYR A 69 -10.66 5.53 3.68
C TYR A 69 -9.34 5.98 4.34
N ALA A 70 -9.38 7.15 4.97
CA ALA A 70 -8.30 7.65 5.81
C ALA A 70 -8.16 6.82 7.10
N GLU A 71 -7.17 7.17 7.92
CA GLU A 71 -6.84 6.47 9.17
C GLU A 71 -7.98 6.43 10.20
N ASP A 72 -8.96 7.33 10.09
CA ASP A 72 -10.16 7.34 10.93
C ASP A 72 -11.21 6.29 10.52
N GLY A 73 -11.01 5.60 9.38
CA GLY A 73 -11.91 4.59 8.83
C GLY A 73 -13.24 5.13 8.31
N ALA A 74 -13.41 6.46 8.23
CA ALA A 74 -14.69 7.10 7.89
C ALA A 74 -14.55 8.15 6.78
N THR A 75 -13.45 8.91 6.78
CA THR A 75 -13.19 9.95 5.80
C THR A 75 -12.73 9.33 4.50
N VAL A 76 -13.45 9.59 3.41
CA VAL A 76 -13.07 9.11 2.07
C VAL A 76 -12.03 10.06 1.45
N VAL A 77 -10.93 9.48 0.96
CA VAL A 77 -9.87 10.18 0.25
C VAL A 77 -10.14 10.10 -1.25
N PRO A 78 -10.00 11.21 -2.01
CA PRO A 78 -10.07 11.14 -3.47
C PRO A 78 -9.07 10.14 -4.03
N SER A 79 -9.59 9.18 -4.79
CA SER A 79 -8.81 8.11 -5.40
C SER A 79 -9.30 7.84 -6.81
N ASP A 80 -8.38 7.49 -7.68
CA ASP A 80 -8.67 7.10 -9.05
C ASP A 80 -8.10 5.71 -9.35
N VAL A 81 -8.75 5.01 -10.27
CA VAL A 81 -8.28 3.71 -10.78
C VAL A 81 -8.05 3.85 -12.28
N HIS A 82 -6.84 3.51 -12.72
CA HIS A 82 -6.44 3.62 -14.11
C HIS A 82 -5.80 2.33 -14.61
N PRO A 83 -5.97 1.96 -15.89
CA PRO A 83 -5.32 0.78 -16.44
C PRO A 83 -3.80 0.93 -16.40
N ILE A 84 -3.10 -0.18 -16.14
CA ILE A 84 -1.63 -0.22 -16.24
C ILE A 84 -1.22 0.17 -17.67
N SER A 85 -0.25 1.08 -17.79
CA SER A 85 0.25 1.50 -19.11
C SER A 85 0.78 0.31 -19.93
N GLN A 86 0.61 0.35 -21.26
CA GLN A 86 1.11 -0.72 -22.13
C GLN A 86 2.62 -0.93 -21.99
N ASP A 87 3.38 0.13 -21.76
CA ASP A 87 4.84 0.04 -21.58
C ASP A 87 5.18 -0.77 -20.33
N THR A 88 4.49 -0.49 -19.21
CA THR A 88 4.71 -1.25 -17.97
C THR A 88 4.20 -2.68 -18.08
N PHE A 89 3.14 -2.92 -18.85
CA PHE A 89 2.59 -4.25 -19.13
C PHE A 89 3.56 -5.15 -19.91
N ARG A 90 4.43 -4.56 -20.74
CA ARG A 90 5.40 -5.30 -21.56
C ARG A 90 6.71 -5.63 -20.82
N ILE A 91 6.94 -5.04 -19.65
CA ILE A 91 8.15 -5.33 -18.86
C ILE A 91 8.11 -6.80 -18.42
N PRO A 92 9.16 -7.60 -18.70
CA PRO A 92 9.26 -8.96 -18.19
C PRO A 92 9.24 -8.97 -16.66
N THR A 93 8.38 -9.79 -16.07
CA THR A 93 8.20 -9.83 -14.62
C THR A 93 8.84 -11.09 -14.03
N PRO A 94 9.45 -11.00 -12.82
CA PRO A 94 9.97 -12.17 -12.12
C PRO A 94 8.87 -13.06 -11.55
N GLU A 95 7.68 -12.48 -11.36
CA GLU A 95 6.49 -13.12 -10.78
C GLU A 95 5.28 -12.84 -11.70
N ALA A 96 4.23 -13.65 -11.57
CA ALA A 96 3.01 -13.45 -12.34
C ALA A 96 2.29 -12.17 -11.87
N ARG A 97 2.01 -11.27 -12.81
CA ARG A 97 1.16 -10.09 -12.59
C ARG A 97 -0.28 -10.44 -12.94
N THR A 98 -1.19 -10.30 -11.99
CA THR A 98 -2.65 -10.38 -12.17
C THR A 98 -3.31 -9.00 -12.15
N ALA A 99 -2.65 -7.98 -11.61
CA ALA A 99 -3.11 -6.60 -11.69
C ALA A 99 -3.33 -6.17 -13.14
N THR A 100 -4.44 -5.48 -13.36
CA THR A 100 -4.79 -4.85 -14.64
C THR A 100 -4.86 -3.34 -14.53
N ASN A 101 -5.04 -2.83 -13.31
CA ASN A 101 -5.18 -1.43 -13.00
C ASN A 101 -4.22 -1.01 -11.89
N GLU A 102 -4.15 0.29 -11.66
CA GLU A 102 -3.46 0.92 -10.55
C GLU A 102 -4.42 1.83 -9.82
N LEU A 103 -4.53 1.63 -8.51
CA LEU A 103 -5.20 2.51 -7.59
C LEU A 103 -4.23 3.64 -7.22
N VAL A 104 -4.69 4.88 -7.37
CA VAL A 104 -3.89 6.08 -7.13
C VAL A 104 -4.64 7.01 -6.17
N PHE A 105 -3.97 7.48 -5.13
CA PHE A 105 -4.54 8.46 -4.19
C PHE A 105 -3.45 9.32 -3.56
N SER A 106 -3.84 10.51 -3.08
CA SER A 106 -2.91 11.44 -2.41
C SER A 106 -2.78 11.09 -0.94
N ALA A 107 -1.55 11.15 -0.41
CA ALA A 107 -1.24 10.89 0.98
C ALA A 107 -0.32 11.98 1.56
N THR A 108 -0.72 12.52 2.70
CA THR A 108 0.05 13.50 3.47
C THR A 108 0.66 12.81 4.68
N LEU A 109 1.99 12.67 4.68
CA LEU A 109 2.69 11.88 5.68
C LEU A 109 3.38 12.78 6.71
N PRO A 110 3.22 12.52 8.02
CA PRO A 110 3.85 13.31 9.07
C PRO A 110 5.37 13.12 9.10
N PRO A 111 6.13 14.05 9.70
CA PRO A 111 7.58 13.89 9.92
C PRO A 111 7.91 12.62 10.70
N VAL A 112 8.86 11.81 10.21
CA VAL A 112 9.34 10.58 10.89
C VAL A 112 8.17 9.71 11.40
N GLY A 113 7.14 9.54 10.58
CA GLY A 113 5.89 8.94 10.99
C GLY A 113 5.20 8.19 9.86
N PHE A 114 4.02 7.65 10.14
CA PHE A 114 3.23 6.88 9.18
C PHE A 114 1.77 7.28 9.23
N VAL A 115 1.03 6.93 8.17
CA VAL A 115 -0.43 7.01 8.08
C VAL A 115 -0.93 5.71 7.47
N THR A 116 -2.09 5.24 7.90
CA THR A 116 -2.73 4.04 7.37
C THR A 116 -4.02 4.38 6.63
N TYR A 117 -4.24 3.71 5.51
CA TYR A 117 -5.45 3.81 4.69
C TYR A 117 -6.10 2.44 4.54
N PHE A 118 -7.42 2.41 4.30
CA PHE A 118 -8.24 1.21 4.18
C PHE A 118 -9.01 1.16 2.86
#